data_AF-A0A455X9B2-F1
#
_entry.id   AF-A0A455X9B2-F1
#
_cell.length_a   1.000
_cell.length_b   1.000
_cell.length_c   1.000
_cell.angle_alpha   90.00
_cell.angle_beta   90.00
_cell.angle_gamma   90.00
#
_symmetry.space_group_name_H-M   'P 1'
#
loop_
_entity.id
_entity.type
_entity.pdbx_description
1 polymer ?
#
loop_
_entity_poly.entity_id
_entity_poly.type
_entity_poly.pdbx_seq_one_letter_code
_entity_poly.pdbx_strand_id
1 'polypeptide(L)'
;MLTNWMIKWFKLPQTNEMKVKHEAISKHLLNIIPECKVRHKHESNADEVVFYMEISGVTKEFKISDQYLQAHTTIELFDFIKQKEVIKVISTYGKVKILIREGYPAISYR
;
A
#
# COMPACT_ATOMS: atom_id res chain seq x y z
N MET A 1 -1.10 -35.47 -11.02
CA MET A 1 -2.13 -34.86 -10.15
C MET A 1 -1.72 -33.41 -9.92
N LEU A 2 -2.28 -32.47 -10.68
CA LEU A 2 -2.00 -31.04 -10.57
C LEU A 2 -2.85 -30.48 -9.43
N THR A 3 -2.21 -30.13 -8.30
CA THR A 3 -2.86 -29.38 -7.23
C THR A 3 -3.18 -27.99 -7.75
N ASN A 4 -4.43 -27.82 -8.15
CA ASN A 4 -5.04 -26.58 -8.58
C ASN A 4 -5.10 -25.64 -7.36
N TRP A 5 -4.05 -24.85 -7.13
CA TRP A 5 -4.02 -23.78 -6.13
C TRP A 5 -4.89 -22.62 -6.63
N MET A 6 -6.21 -22.83 -6.69
CA MET A 6 -7.16 -21.73 -6.61
C MET A 6 -7.08 -21.19 -5.19
N ILE A 7 -6.16 -20.24 -4.98
CA ILE A 7 -6.20 -19.35 -3.82
C ILE A 7 -7.53 -18.61 -3.92
N LYS A 8 -8.55 -19.10 -3.21
CA LYS A 8 -9.81 -18.41 -3.02
C LYS A 8 -9.48 -17.10 -2.32
N TRP A 9 -9.52 -16.01 -3.10
CA TRP A 9 -9.37 -14.65 -2.63
C TRP A 9 -10.54 -14.32 -1.70
N PHE A 10 -10.36 -14.58 -0.41
CA PHE A 10 -11.28 -14.15 0.63
C PHE A 10 -11.30 -12.61 0.65
N LYS A 11 -12.29 -12.01 -0.03
CA LYS A 11 -12.62 -10.60 0.11
C LYS A 11 -13.46 -10.44 1.38
N LEU A 12 -12.82 -10.02 2.47
CA LEU A 12 -13.51 -9.63 3.70
C LEU A 12 -14.19 -8.27 3.54
N PRO A 13 -15.26 -7.99 4.31
CA PRO A 13 -16.02 -6.75 4.21
C PRO A 13 -15.21 -5.58 4.77
N GLN A 14 -14.60 -4.80 3.89
CA GLN A 14 -14.08 -3.47 4.22
C GLN A 14 -15.23 -2.46 4.28
N THR A 15 -15.13 -1.48 5.17
CA THR A 15 -16.03 -0.31 5.17
C THR A 15 -15.90 0.44 3.84
N ASN A 16 -16.99 1.05 3.36
CA ASN A 16 -16.97 1.82 2.11
C ASN A 16 -15.90 2.92 2.14
N GLU A 17 -15.66 3.53 3.30
CA GLU A 17 -14.65 4.57 3.48
C GLU A 17 -13.22 4.05 3.26
N MET A 18 -12.87 2.89 3.83
CA MET A 18 -11.55 2.29 3.61
C MET A 18 -11.34 1.91 2.13
N LYS A 19 -12.36 1.34 1.47
CA LYS A 19 -12.27 1.06 0.01
C LYS A 19 -11.99 2.31 -0.81
N VAL A 20 -12.67 3.42 -0.51
CA VAL A 20 -12.46 4.71 -1.19
C VAL A 20 -11.03 5.21 -0.95
N LYS A 21 -10.52 5.13 0.29
CA LYS A 21 -9.13 5.48 0.59
C LYS A 21 -8.13 4.60 -0.17
N HIS A 22 -8.34 3.29 -0.25
CA HIS A 22 -7.45 2.36 -0.99
C HIS A 22 -7.39 2.67 -2.49
N GLU A 23 -8.54 2.95 -3.10
CA GLU A 23 -8.62 3.30 -4.51
C GLU A 23 -7.95 4.65 -4.79
N ALA A 24 -8.19 5.64 -3.92
CA ALA A 24 -7.58 6.96 -4.02
C ALA A 24 -6.05 6.87 -3.91
N ILE A 25 -5.51 6.10 -2.96
CA ILE A 25 -4.07 5.84 -2.82
C ILE A 25 -3.51 5.12 -4.05
N SER A 26 -4.21 4.11 -4.57
CA SER A 26 -3.77 3.39 -5.77
C SER A 26 -3.63 4.33 -6.97
N LYS A 27 -4.63 5.18 -7.22
CA LYS A 27 -4.59 6.19 -8.29
C LYS A 27 -3.47 7.21 -8.05
N HIS A 28 -3.25 7.59 -6.79
CA HIS A 28 -2.21 8.54 -6.45
C HIS A 28 -0.80 8.01 -6.73
N LEU A 29 -0.53 6.76 -6.34
CA LEU A 29 0.74 6.09 -6.62
C LEU A 29 1.01 5.94 -8.12
N LEU A 30 -0.02 5.63 -8.92
CA LEU A 30 0.07 5.59 -10.39
C LEU A 30 0.43 6.95 -11.00
N ASN A 31 -0.06 8.06 -10.42
CA ASN A 31 0.23 9.40 -10.91
C ASN A 31 1.64 9.88 -10.55
N ILE A 32 2.17 9.46 -9.39
CA ILE A 32 3.50 9.88 -8.92
C ILE A 32 4.62 9.10 -9.63
N ILE A 33 4.40 7.80 -9.87
CA ILE A 33 5.42 6.92 -10.43
C ILE A 33 5.00 6.57 -11.87
N PRO A 34 5.60 7.22 -12.89
CA PRO A 34 5.27 6.94 -14.28
C PRO A 34 5.54 5.47 -14.61
N GLU A 35 4.70 4.90 -15.47
CA GLU A 35 4.75 3.49 -15.91
C GLU A 35 4.55 2.45 -14.80
N CYS A 36 4.16 2.88 -13.59
CA CYS A 36 3.85 1.98 -12.50
C CYS A 36 2.54 1.24 -12.77
N LYS A 37 2.48 -0.07 -12.47
CA LYS A 37 1.20 -0.78 -12.30
C LYS A 37 0.97 -1.03 -10.83
N VAL A 38 -0.21 -0.66 -10.33
CA VAL A 38 -0.57 -0.84 -8.94
C VAL A 38 -1.72 -1.83 -8.83
N ARG A 39 -1.54 -2.86 -8.00
CA ARG A 39 -2.61 -3.74 -7.51
C ARG A 39 -2.63 -3.65 -6.00
N HIS A 40 -3.78 -3.74 -5.35
CA HIS A 40 -3.83 -3.75 -3.89
C HIS A 40 -4.62 -4.95 -3.37
N LYS A 41 -4.28 -5.37 -2.15
CA LYS A 41 -4.97 -6.41 -1.39
C LYS A 41 -5.02 -5.97 0.07
N HIS A 42 -6.14 -6.25 0.73
CA HIS A 42 -6.23 -6.16 2.18
C HIS A 42 -5.72 -7.45 2.82
N GLU A 43 -4.81 -7.32 3.77
CA GLU A 43 -4.24 -8.41 4.53
C GLU A 43 -4.79 -8.35 5.97
N SER A 44 -5.96 -8.97 6.16
CA SER A 44 -6.70 -8.90 7.42
C SER A 44 -6.00 -9.58 8.60
N ASN A 45 -5.02 -10.46 8.35
CA ASN A 45 -4.22 -11.06 9.42
C ASN A 45 -3.17 -10.09 10.00
N ALA A 46 -2.82 -9.05 9.25
CA ALA A 46 -1.81 -8.07 9.64
C ALA A 46 -2.39 -6.64 9.76
N ASP A 47 -3.71 -6.52 9.69
CA ASP A 47 -4.46 -5.26 9.71
C ASP A 47 -3.80 -4.20 8.82
N GLU A 48 -3.48 -4.57 7.58
CA GLU A 48 -2.78 -3.71 6.64
C GLU A 48 -3.25 -3.90 5.19
N VAL A 49 -3.07 -2.85 4.40
CA VAL A 49 -3.28 -2.86 2.95
C VAL A 49 -1.93 -2.98 2.28
N VAL A 50 -1.80 -3.97 1.41
CA VAL A 50 -0.62 -4.20 0.60
C VAL A 50 -0.89 -3.74 -0.83
N PHE A 51 -0.14 -2.75 -1.29
CA PHE A 51 -0.06 -2.27 -2.65
C PHE A 51 1.14 -2.94 -3.33
N TYR A 52 0.87 -3.81 -4.31
CA TYR A 52 1.86 -4.37 -5.21
C TYR A 52 2.09 -3.39 -6.37
N MET A 53 3.29 -2.85 -6.45
CA MET A 53 3.70 -1.85 -7.41
C MET A 53 4.72 -2.46 -8.37
N GLU A 54 4.42 -2.54 -9.66
CA GLU A 54 5.38 -2.92 -10.69
C GLU A 54 6.06 -1.65 -11.20
N ILE A 55 7.37 -1.51 -10.99
CA ILE A 55 8.18 -0.39 -11.47
C ILE A 55 9.33 -0.98 -12.27
N SER A 56 9.43 -0.61 -13.56
CA SER A 56 10.49 -1.10 -14.46
C SER A 56 10.62 -2.64 -14.49
N GLY A 57 9.50 -3.36 -14.42
CA GLY A 57 9.46 -4.83 -14.43
C GLY A 57 9.76 -5.50 -13.08
N VAL A 58 10.04 -4.73 -12.02
CA VAL A 58 10.25 -5.25 -10.65
C VAL A 58 8.98 -5.03 -9.83
N THR A 59 8.44 -6.12 -9.27
CA THR A 59 7.32 -6.03 -8.31
C THR A 59 7.85 -5.65 -6.93
N LYS A 60 7.26 -4.60 -6.36
CA LYS A 60 7.55 -4.08 -5.03
C LYS A 60 6.28 -4.11 -4.17
N GLU A 61 6.46 -4.32 -2.89
CA GLU A 61 5.38 -4.31 -1.92
C GLU A 61 5.41 -3.00 -1.13
N PHE A 62 4.31 -2.28 -1.14
CA PHE A 62 4.09 -1.09 -0.34
C PHE A 62 2.93 -1.33 0.60
N LYS A 63 3.19 -1.39 1.90
CA LYS A 63 2.23 -1.76 2.93
C LYS A 63 1.81 -0.54 3.74
N ILE A 64 0.53 -0.41 4.05
CA ILE A 64 0.01 0.65 4.94
C ILE A 64 -0.89 -0.01 5.99
N SER A 65 -0.59 0.17 7.27
CA SER A 65 -1.46 -0.34 8.34
C SER A 65 -2.83 0.34 8.34
N ASP A 66 -3.87 -0.41 8.67
CA ASP A 66 -5.24 0.07 8.83
C ASP A 66 -5.34 1.16 9.89
N GLN A 67 -4.56 1.05 10.98
CA GLN A 67 -4.46 2.08 12.02
C GLN A 67 -4.01 3.43 11.43
N TYR A 68 -3.03 3.41 10.52
CA TYR A 68 -2.56 4.63 9.84
C TYR A 68 -3.63 5.21 8.91
N LEU A 69 -4.32 4.35 8.16
CA LEU A 69 -5.42 4.74 7.26
C LEU A 69 -6.64 5.31 7.99
N GLN A 70 -6.90 4.84 9.22
CA GLN A 70 -7.99 5.34 10.05
C GLN A 70 -7.60 6.65 10.76
N ALA A 71 -6.36 6.76 11.24
CA ALA A 71 -5.88 7.92 11.97
C ALA A 71 -5.66 9.17 11.09
N HIS A 72 -5.50 9.00 9.77
CA HIS A 72 -5.18 10.10 8.86
C HIS A 72 -6.24 10.29 7.77
N THR A 73 -6.40 11.54 7.35
CA THR A 73 -7.17 11.91 6.17
C THR A 73 -6.43 11.47 4.90
N THR A 74 -7.17 11.29 3.81
CA THR A 74 -6.59 10.96 2.50
C THR A 74 -5.55 11.98 2.04
N ILE A 75 -5.73 13.26 2.40
CA ILE A 75 -4.81 14.34 2.05
C ILE A 75 -3.48 14.18 2.78
N GLU A 76 -3.51 13.97 4.10
CA GLU A 76 -2.29 13.76 4.89
C GLU A 76 -1.51 12.53 4.44
N LEU A 77 -2.21 11.45 4.09
CA LEU A 77 -1.61 10.25 3.51
C LEU A 77 -0.89 10.57 2.18
N PHE A 78 -1.51 11.38 1.32
CA PHE A 78 -0.91 11.77 0.04
C PHE A 78 0.28 12.70 0.23
N ASP A 79 0.18 13.68 1.10
CA ASP A 79 1.28 14.61 1.36
C ASP A 79 2.49 13.90 1.95
N PHE A 80 2.27 12.86 2.76
CA PHE A 80 3.34 11.97 3.21
C PHE A 80 3.96 11.16 2.06
N ILE A 81 3.14 10.49 1.24
CA ILE A 81 3.62 9.65 0.12
C ILE A 81 4.36 10.48 -0.95
N LYS A 82 3.96 11.73 -1.18
CA LYS A 82 4.60 12.65 -2.15
C LYS A 82 5.98 13.12 -1.73
N GLN A 83 6.37 12.96 -0.46
CA GLN A 83 7.68 13.40 0.00
C GLN A 83 8.77 12.68 -0.82
N LYS A 84 9.75 13.45 -1.30
CA LYS A 84 10.82 12.92 -2.17
C LYS A 84 11.54 11.71 -1.55
N GLU A 85 11.70 11.71 -0.23
CA GLU A 85 12.34 10.63 0.51
C GLU A 85 11.50 9.35 0.49
N VAL A 86 10.18 9.47 0.63
CA VAL A 86 9.24 8.32 0.58
C VAL A 86 9.21 7.71 -0.81
N ILE A 87 9.11 8.55 -1.85
CA ILE A 87 9.19 8.10 -3.24
C ILE A 87 10.52 7.41 -3.51
N LYS A 88 11.64 7.97 -3.01
CA LYS A 88 12.96 7.35 -3.13
C LYS A 88 13.01 5.98 -2.46
N VAL A 89 12.45 5.84 -1.26
CA VAL A 89 12.39 4.56 -0.53
C VAL A 89 11.56 3.53 -1.30
N ILE A 90 10.36 3.90 -1.78
CA ILE A 90 9.52 3.03 -2.63
C ILE A 90 10.29 2.64 -3.90
N SER A 91 10.98 3.58 -4.53
CA SER A 91 11.72 3.34 -5.78
C SER A 91 12.99 2.51 -5.58
N THR A 92 13.58 2.50 -4.38
CA THR A 92 14.83 1.79 -4.08
C THR A 92 14.57 0.38 -3.55
N TYR A 93 13.70 0.24 -2.54
CA TYR A 93 13.54 -1.01 -1.80
C TYR A 93 12.46 -1.93 -2.39
N GLY A 94 12.58 -3.23 -2.11
CA GLY A 94 11.63 -4.23 -2.62
C GLY A 94 10.36 -4.27 -1.78
N LYS A 95 10.48 -4.05 -0.46
CA LYS A 95 9.37 -4.02 0.47
C LYS A 95 9.44 -2.76 1.32
N VAL A 96 8.36 -2.00 1.35
CA VAL A 96 8.20 -0.77 2.12
C VAL A 96 6.91 -0.87 2.91
N LYS A 97 6.93 -0.49 4.18
CA LYS A 97 5.78 -0.48 5.07
C LYS A 97 5.69 0.85 5.80
N ILE A 98 4.54 1.51 5.71
CA ILE A 98 4.17 2.66 6.52
C ILE A 98 3.36 2.19 7.71
N LEU A 99 3.78 2.64 8.90
CA LEU A 99 3.16 2.32 10.18
C LEU A 99 3.21 3.54 11.11
N ILE A 100 2.39 3.54 12.15
CA ILE A 100 2.49 4.53 13.22
C ILE A 100 3.48 4.03 14.27
N ARG A 101 4.47 4.85 14.62
CA ARG A 101 5.35 4.62 15.76
C ARG A 101 5.32 5.86 16.64
N GLU A 102 4.95 5.68 17.91
CA GLU A 102 4.89 6.77 18.90
C GLU A 102 4.00 7.95 18.47
N GLY A 103 2.94 7.68 17.69
CA GLY A 103 2.01 8.70 17.19
C GLY A 103 2.45 9.37 15.88
N TYR A 104 3.64 9.04 15.35
CA TYR A 104 4.17 9.60 14.11
C TYR A 104 4.22 8.56 12.97
N PRO A 105 4.08 8.99 11.70
CA PRO A 105 4.31 8.12 10.56
C PRO A 105 5.78 7.67 10.51
N ALA A 106 5.99 6.36 10.44
CA ALA A 106 7.30 5.74 10.31
C ALA A 106 7.32 4.83 9.08
N ILE A 107 8.50 4.74 8.45
CA ILE A 107 8.72 3.92 7.26
C ILE A 107 9.71 2.82 7.60
N SER A 108 9.30 1.59 7.40
CA SER A 108 10.15 0.40 7.46
C SER A 108 10.37 -0.11 6.04
N TYR A 109 11.60 -0.50 5.69
CA TYR A 109 11.90 -0.99 4.34
C TYR A 109 12.93 -2.13 4.36
N ARG A 110 12.87 -2.98 3.34
CA ARG A 110 13.78 -4.10 3.09
C ARG A 110 14.05 -4.27 1.60
#